data_AF-A0ABD1TAY6-F1
#
_entry.id   AF-A0ABD1TAY6-F1
#
_cell.length_a   1.000
_cell.length_b   1.000
_cell.length_c   1.000
_cell.angle_alpha   90.00
_cell.angle_beta   90.00
_cell.angle_gamma   90.00
#
_symmetry.space_group_name_H-M   'P 1'
#
loop_
_entity.id
_entity.type
_entity.pdbx_description
1 polymer ?
#
loop_
_entity_poly.entity_id
_entity_poly.type
_entity_poly.pdbx_seq_one_letter_code
_entity_poly.pdbx_strand_id
1 'polypeptide(L)'
;MIFVKAIQTSFTPINHLVHKRDNFQRKRLILSLCKSNDSDNSVSEGRKPEGDTRKQDLLARIAMLQTQKVRLTDYLDERSAYLTQFAEEANAEIDQIGENALRELDEASIRIMENIESQMQAFEESAELSKSEIEKNEQTVSDFEGQIDRDRNEGLFFKNLRPKTPIEVEKAKEEAEKIRKLTIKKAGSATRRNIYLALIGLVVIGIIEASTDTSDLRKVAVLGMILVGLISQLIYEQNMLSEAERTKQQNTKEKNE
;
A
#
# COMPACT_ATOMS: atom_id res chain seq x y z
N MET A 1 -11.53 -25.72 12.64
CA MET A 1 -12.44 -26.33 11.65
C MET A 1 -13.28 -25.20 11.07
N ILE A 2 -12.84 -24.62 9.93
CA ILE A 2 -13.46 -23.43 9.36
C ILE A 2 -14.40 -23.88 8.25
N PHE A 3 -15.68 -23.55 8.40
CA PHE A 3 -16.75 -23.93 7.49
C PHE A 3 -16.76 -22.94 6.33
N VAL A 4 -16.25 -23.34 5.17
CA VAL A 4 -16.30 -22.51 3.96
C VAL A 4 -17.57 -22.86 3.20
N LYS A 5 -18.53 -21.92 3.20
CA LYS A 5 -19.80 -22.04 2.48
C LYS A 5 -19.54 -21.81 0.99
N ALA A 6 -19.65 -22.87 0.19
CA ALA A 6 -19.54 -22.78 -1.26
C ALA A 6 -20.73 -21.99 -1.84
N ILE A 7 -20.45 -20.94 -2.60
CA ILE A 7 -21.44 -20.22 -3.39
C ILE A 7 -21.67 -21.02 -4.67
N GLN A 8 -22.84 -21.65 -4.74
CA GLN A 8 -23.32 -22.40 -5.90
C GLN A 8 -23.82 -21.38 -6.95
N THR A 9 -23.00 -21.10 -7.97
CA THR A 9 -23.46 -20.36 -9.16
C THR A 9 -23.96 -21.36 -10.19
N SER A 10 -25.27 -21.37 -10.42
CA SER A 10 -25.88 -22.12 -11.52
C SER A 10 -25.74 -21.30 -12.81
N PHE A 11 -24.70 -21.55 -13.59
CA PHE A 11 -24.67 -21.13 -14.99
C PHE A 11 -25.44 -22.16 -15.82
N THR A 12 -26.58 -21.73 -16.37
CA THR A 12 -27.29 -22.50 -17.40
C THR A 12 -26.54 -22.35 -18.73
N PRO A 13 -26.18 -23.45 -19.42
CA PRO A 13 -25.67 -23.35 -20.78
C PRO A 13 -26.84 -23.01 -21.70
N ILE A 14 -26.86 -21.79 -22.24
CA ILE A 14 -27.74 -21.44 -23.34
C ILE A 14 -27.19 -22.16 -24.57
N ASN A 15 -27.82 -23.26 -24.93
CA ASN A 15 -27.54 -23.95 -26.19
C ASN A 15 -27.82 -22.99 -27.34
N HIS A 16 -26.76 -22.52 -28.00
CA HIS A 16 -26.84 -21.75 -29.23
C HIS A 16 -27.42 -22.63 -30.34
N LEU A 17 -28.71 -22.48 -30.61
CA LEU A 17 -29.34 -23.01 -31.80
C LEU A 17 -28.80 -22.21 -33.00
N VAL A 18 -27.76 -22.76 -33.64
CA VAL A 18 -27.27 -22.28 -34.93
C VAL A 18 -28.41 -22.40 -35.93
N HIS A 19 -29.09 -21.29 -36.22
CA HIS A 19 -30.02 -21.22 -37.34
C HIS A 19 -29.21 -21.40 -38.62
N LYS A 20 -29.29 -22.61 -39.18
CA LYS A 20 -28.73 -22.97 -40.47
C LYS A 20 -29.35 -22.04 -41.52
N ARG A 21 -28.48 -21.23 -42.12
CA ARG A 21 -28.74 -20.28 -43.20
C ARG A 21 -29.32 -21.04 -44.40
N ASP A 22 -30.62 -20.92 -44.63
CA ASP A 22 -31.23 -21.44 -45.86
C ASP A 22 -30.82 -20.53 -47.03
N ASN A 23 -30.00 -21.11 -47.91
CA ASN A 23 -29.61 -20.51 -49.18
C ASN A 23 -30.86 -20.31 -50.05
N PHE A 24 -31.36 -19.08 -50.11
CA PHE A 24 -32.38 -18.68 -51.08
C PHE A 24 -31.79 -18.77 -52.49
N GLN A 25 -32.14 -19.86 -53.18
CA GLN A 25 -31.90 -20.07 -54.61
C GLN A 25 -32.44 -18.88 -55.40
N ARG A 26 -31.52 -18.11 -55.98
CA ARG A 26 -31.78 -16.99 -56.89
C ARG A 26 -32.38 -17.54 -58.19
N LYS A 27 -33.70 -17.64 -58.27
CA LYS A 27 -34.38 -18.01 -59.52
C LYS A 27 -34.19 -16.91 -60.55
N ARG A 28 -33.44 -17.23 -61.62
CA ARG A 28 -33.26 -16.40 -62.82
C ARG A 28 -34.63 -16.21 -63.48
N LEU A 29 -35.13 -14.97 -63.51
CA LEU A 29 -36.31 -14.61 -64.31
C LEU A 29 -35.88 -14.45 -65.76
N ILE A 30 -36.37 -15.34 -66.61
CA ILE A 30 -36.19 -15.28 -68.06
C ILE A 30 -37.05 -14.12 -68.59
N LEU A 31 -36.38 -13.09 -69.10
CA LEU A 31 -37.00 -12.00 -69.86
C LEU A 31 -37.57 -12.56 -71.18
N SER A 32 -38.90 -12.64 -71.26
CA SER A 32 -39.62 -12.92 -72.49
C SER A 32 -39.61 -11.68 -73.39
N LEU A 33 -38.82 -11.71 -74.48
CA LEU A 33 -38.94 -10.77 -75.59
C LEU A 33 -40.30 -10.96 -76.28
N CYS A 34 -41.14 -9.93 -76.28
CA CYS A 34 -42.35 -9.87 -77.09
C CYS A 34 -41.98 -9.80 -78.58
N LYS A 35 -42.48 -10.77 -79.34
CA LYS A 35 -42.42 -10.87 -80.79
C LYS A 35 -43.48 -9.93 -81.39
N SER A 36 -43.08 -8.96 -82.21
CA SER A 36 -44.01 -8.13 -82.98
C SER A 36 -44.54 -8.93 -84.16
N ASN A 37 -45.86 -9.04 -84.28
CA ASN A 37 -46.51 -9.40 -85.53
C ASN A 37 -47.03 -8.10 -86.15
N ASP A 38 -46.52 -7.77 -87.33
CA ASP A 38 -47.06 -6.75 -88.20
C ASP A 38 -48.38 -7.23 -88.80
N SER A 39 -49.44 -6.45 -88.62
CA SER A 39 -50.59 -6.44 -89.54
C SER A 39 -51.29 -5.08 -89.43
N ASP A 40 -51.14 -4.30 -90.49
CA ASP A 40 -51.81 -3.03 -90.74
C ASP A 40 -53.34 -3.14 -90.64
N ASN A 41 -53.99 -2.26 -89.87
CA ASN A 41 -54.94 -1.29 -90.44
C ASN A 41 -55.58 -0.35 -89.41
N SER A 42 -55.76 0.88 -89.88
CA SER A 42 -56.61 1.98 -89.38
C SER A 42 -56.15 2.77 -88.16
N VAL A 43 -55.96 4.06 -88.44
CA VAL A 43 -55.75 5.18 -87.52
C VAL A 43 -56.85 5.22 -86.45
N SER A 44 -56.46 4.96 -85.21
CA SER A 44 -57.15 5.47 -84.03
C SER A 44 -56.14 6.31 -83.25
N GLU A 45 -56.42 7.60 -83.15
CA GLU A 45 -55.68 8.55 -82.33
C GLU A 45 -55.44 8.01 -80.91
N GLY A 46 -54.18 8.11 -80.47
CA GLY A 46 -53.83 8.50 -79.12
C GLY A 46 -54.36 7.70 -77.92
N ARG A 47 -54.38 6.37 -77.95
CA ARG A 47 -54.46 5.60 -76.68
C ARG A 47 -53.07 5.26 -76.17
N LYS A 48 -52.56 6.10 -75.25
CA LYS A 48 -51.52 5.68 -74.30
C LYS A 48 -52.00 4.39 -73.62
N PRO A 49 -51.13 3.39 -73.37
CA PRO A 49 -51.53 2.21 -72.64
C PRO A 49 -51.87 2.64 -71.21
N GLU A 50 -53.16 2.82 -70.94
CA GLU A 50 -53.67 3.17 -69.63
C GLU A 50 -53.60 1.91 -68.77
N GLY A 51 -52.47 1.74 -68.08
CA GLY A 51 -52.26 0.63 -67.16
C GLY A 51 -53.26 0.68 -66.03
N ASP A 52 -53.78 -0.49 -65.63
CA ASP A 52 -54.70 -0.63 -64.50
C ASP A 52 -54.09 0.02 -63.23
N THR A 53 -54.70 1.13 -62.80
CA THR A 53 -54.22 1.95 -61.68
C THR A 53 -54.09 1.15 -60.39
N ARG A 54 -54.92 0.11 -60.20
CA ARG A 54 -54.84 -0.79 -59.05
C ARG A 54 -53.59 -1.68 -59.09
N LYS A 55 -53.21 -2.15 -60.28
CA LYS A 55 -51.99 -2.95 -60.45
C LYS A 55 -50.74 -2.10 -60.27
N GLN A 56 -50.77 -0.85 -60.72
CA GLN A 56 -49.67 0.10 -60.53
C GLN A 56 -49.49 0.47 -59.05
N ASP A 57 -50.58 0.73 -58.32
CA ASP A 57 -50.52 0.98 -56.86
C ASP A 57 -49.99 -0.25 -56.10
N LEU A 58 -50.44 -1.45 -56.47
CA LEU A 58 -49.96 -2.69 -55.87
C LEU A 58 -48.45 -2.90 -56.13
N LEU A 59 -47.97 -2.63 -57.36
CA LEU A 59 -46.56 -2.72 -57.69
C LEU A 59 -45.72 -1.70 -56.90
N ALA A 60 -46.22 -0.47 -56.75
CA ALA A 60 -45.57 0.57 -55.96
C ALA A 60 -45.44 0.16 -54.47
N ARG A 61 -46.50 -0.42 -53.90
CA ARG A 61 -46.48 -0.95 -52.52
C ARG A 61 -45.49 -2.10 -52.36
N ILE A 62 -45.43 -3.02 -53.32
CA ILE A 62 -44.45 -4.12 -53.31
C ILE A 62 -43.03 -3.58 -53.37
N ALA A 63 -42.76 -2.62 -54.26
CA ALA A 63 -41.45 -1.99 -54.38
C ALA A 63 -41.06 -1.26 -53.08
N MET A 64 -42.00 -0.52 -52.47
CA MET A 64 -41.77 0.15 -51.18
C MET A 64 -41.44 -0.85 -50.06
N LEU A 65 -42.21 -1.95 -49.96
CA LEU A 65 -41.95 -3.00 -48.97
C LEU A 65 -40.61 -3.70 -49.19
N GLN A 66 -40.24 -3.94 -50.45
CA GLN A 66 -38.93 -4.51 -50.78
C GLN A 66 -37.79 -3.57 -50.38
N THR A 67 -37.93 -2.27 -50.64
CA THR A 67 -36.94 -1.26 -50.23
C THR A 67 -36.82 -1.18 -48.70
N GLN A 68 -37.95 -1.16 -47.98
CA GLN A 68 -37.94 -1.15 -46.52
C GLN A 68 -37.31 -2.42 -45.94
N LYS A 69 -37.57 -3.59 -46.55
CA LYS A 69 -36.95 -4.85 -46.16
C LYS A 69 -35.43 -4.80 -46.31
N VAL A 70 -34.92 -4.32 -47.44
CA VAL A 70 -33.47 -4.19 -47.66
C VAL A 70 -32.86 -3.27 -46.61
N ARG A 71 -33.44 -2.08 -46.41
CA ARG A 71 -32.94 -1.11 -45.42
C ARG A 71 -32.91 -1.66 -43.99
N LEU A 72 -33.95 -2.41 -43.60
CA LEU A 72 -34.02 -3.00 -42.27
C LEU A 72 -33.03 -4.17 -42.10
N THR A 73 -32.80 -4.92 -43.18
CA THR A 73 -31.79 -5.99 -43.19
C THR A 73 -30.39 -5.39 -43.06
N ASP A 74 -30.07 -4.35 -43.84
CA ASP A 74 -28.77 -3.67 -43.77
C ASP A 74 -28.53 -3.09 -42.36
N TYR A 75 -29.53 -2.43 -41.76
CA TYR A 75 -29.44 -1.92 -40.40
C TYR A 75 -29.22 -3.02 -39.35
N LEU A 76 -29.90 -4.16 -39.51
CA LEU A 76 -29.74 -5.31 -38.62
C LEU A 76 -28.34 -5.91 -38.75
N ASP A 77 -27.85 -6.05 -39.97
CA ASP A 77 -26.51 -6.56 -40.26
C ASP A 77 -25.44 -5.64 -39.66
N GLU A 78 -25.53 -4.31 -39.88
CA GLU A 78 -24.63 -3.31 -39.28
C GLU A 78 -24.62 -3.38 -37.75
N ARG A 79 -25.80 -3.44 -37.13
CA ARG A 79 -25.90 -3.47 -35.66
C ARG A 79 -25.41 -4.80 -35.08
N SER A 80 -25.60 -5.90 -35.81
CA SER A 80 -25.07 -7.22 -35.42
C SER A 80 -23.54 -7.25 -35.50
N ALA A 81 -22.96 -6.65 -36.53
CA ALA A 81 -21.51 -6.52 -36.68
C ALA A 81 -20.92 -5.65 -35.56
N TYR A 82 -21.54 -4.50 -35.27
CA TYR A 82 -21.13 -3.63 -34.17
C TYR A 82 -21.15 -4.34 -32.81
N LEU A 83 -22.23 -5.06 -32.50
CA LEU A 83 -22.33 -5.80 -31.23
C LEU A 83 -21.30 -6.94 -31.15
N THR A 84 -20.97 -7.57 -32.28
CA THR A 84 -19.93 -8.60 -32.34
C THR A 84 -18.56 -8.00 -32.07
N GLN A 85 -18.23 -6.88 -32.72
CA GLN A 85 -16.98 -6.14 -32.48
C GLN A 85 -16.88 -5.68 -31.03
N PHE A 86 -17.95 -5.13 -30.47
CA PHE A 86 -17.99 -4.71 -29.07
C PHE A 86 -17.75 -5.88 -28.10
N ALA A 87 -18.32 -7.05 -28.37
CA ALA A 87 -18.10 -8.23 -27.56
C ALA A 87 -16.65 -8.75 -27.67
N GLU A 88 -16.06 -8.74 -28.89
CA GLU A 88 -14.66 -9.13 -29.11
C GLU A 88 -13.70 -8.16 -28.41
N GLU A 89 -13.93 -6.85 -28.51
CA GLU A 89 -13.12 -5.82 -27.86
C GLU A 89 -13.23 -5.90 -26.33
N ALA A 90 -14.43 -6.08 -25.79
CA ALA A 90 -14.62 -6.25 -24.36
C ALA A 90 -13.93 -7.52 -23.82
N ASN A 91 -13.96 -8.63 -24.56
CA ASN A 91 -13.23 -9.84 -24.17
C ASN A 91 -11.71 -9.60 -24.19
N ALA A 92 -11.20 -8.95 -25.24
CA ALA A 92 -9.77 -8.63 -25.33
C ALA A 92 -9.31 -7.70 -24.20
N GLU A 93 -10.12 -6.70 -23.82
CA GLU A 93 -9.82 -5.81 -22.70
C GLU A 93 -9.85 -6.55 -21.36
N ILE A 94 -10.83 -7.43 -21.14
CA ILE A 94 -10.91 -8.25 -19.93
C ILE A 94 -9.70 -9.19 -19.83
N ASP A 95 -9.32 -9.85 -20.92
CA ASP A 95 -8.15 -10.72 -20.96
C ASP A 95 -6.87 -9.93 -20.66
N GLN A 96 -6.71 -8.74 -21.26
CA GLN A 96 -5.58 -7.85 -21.01
C GLN A 96 -5.51 -7.39 -19.55
N ILE A 97 -6.64 -7.02 -18.95
CA ILE A 97 -6.72 -6.64 -17.52
C ILE A 97 -6.35 -7.84 -16.65
N GLY A 98 -6.86 -9.03 -16.97
CA GLY A 98 -6.55 -10.27 -16.26
C GLY A 98 -5.06 -10.60 -16.29
N GLU A 99 -4.44 -10.55 -17.47
CA GLU A 99 -3.00 -10.79 -17.63
C GLU A 99 -2.15 -9.75 -16.90
N ASN A 100 -2.50 -8.47 -16.99
CA ASN A 100 -1.79 -7.41 -16.28
C ASN A 100 -1.88 -7.57 -14.76
N ALA A 101 -3.08 -7.88 -14.23
CA ALA A 101 -3.27 -8.10 -12.81
C ALA A 101 -2.46 -9.30 -12.29
N LEU A 102 -2.41 -10.40 -13.05
CA LEU A 102 -1.59 -11.56 -12.71
C LEU A 102 -0.10 -11.22 -12.73
N ARG A 103 0.37 -10.48 -13.73
CA ARG A 103 1.76 -10.04 -13.83
C ARG A 103 2.16 -9.14 -12.66
N GLU A 104 1.33 -8.16 -12.30
CA GLU A 104 1.57 -7.29 -11.15
C GLU A 104 1.59 -8.07 -9.82
N LEU A 105 0.71 -9.07 -9.69
CA LEU A 105 0.67 -9.96 -8.54
C LEU A 105 1.95 -10.80 -8.42
N ASP A 106 2.42 -11.39 -9.51
CA ASP A 106 3.65 -12.18 -9.54
C ASP A 106 4.88 -11.31 -9.22
N GLU A 107 4.94 -10.10 -9.77
CA GLU A 107 6.02 -9.15 -9.45
C GLU A 107 6.01 -8.75 -7.97
N ALA A 108 4.83 -8.47 -7.40
CA ALA A 108 4.69 -8.19 -5.98
C ALA A 108 5.10 -9.39 -5.12
N SER A 109 4.75 -10.61 -5.54
CA SER A 109 5.15 -11.84 -4.85
C SER A 109 6.66 -12.03 -4.83
N ILE A 110 7.33 -11.82 -5.96
CA ILE A 110 8.80 -11.87 -6.06
C ILE A 110 9.44 -10.86 -5.10
N ARG A 111 8.98 -9.60 -5.10
CA ARG A 111 9.50 -8.56 -4.19
C ARG A 111 9.32 -8.91 -2.71
N ILE A 112 8.17 -9.49 -2.35
CA ILE A 112 7.92 -9.93 -0.97
C ILE A 112 8.85 -11.08 -0.60
N MET A 113 9.02 -12.06 -1.49
CA MET A 113 9.91 -13.21 -1.28
C MET A 113 11.35 -12.76 -1.08
N GLU A 114 11.85 -11.87 -1.95
CA GLU A 114 13.20 -11.32 -1.87
C GLU A 114 13.43 -10.55 -0.56
N ASN A 115 12.45 -9.77 -0.10
CA ASN A 115 12.54 -9.07 1.18
C ASN A 115 12.55 -10.05 2.38
N ILE A 116 11.74 -11.11 2.33
CA ILE A 116 11.74 -12.15 3.37
C ILE A 116 13.08 -12.87 3.40
N GLU A 117 13.63 -13.24 2.24
CA GLU A 117 14.93 -13.92 2.13
C GLU A 117 16.07 -13.04 2.65
N SER A 118 16.08 -11.76 2.28
CA SER A 118 17.03 -10.76 2.80
C SER A 118 16.96 -10.62 4.33
N GLN A 119 15.75 -10.52 4.89
CA GLN A 119 15.57 -10.45 6.35
C GLN A 119 15.96 -11.76 7.05
N MET A 120 15.65 -12.91 6.44
CA MET A 120 16.01 -14.22 6.96
C MET A 120 17.52 -14.40 6.99
N GLN A 121 18.22 -13.99 5.93
CA GLN A 121 19.68 -14.02 5.88
C GLN A 121 20.29 -13.11 6.95
N ALA A 122 19.81 -11.87 7.09
CA ALA A 122 20.27 -10.96 8.13
C ALA A 122 20.02 -11.53 9.55
N PHE A 123 18.92 -12.25 9.74
CA PHE A 123 18.64 -12.93 10.99
C PHE A 123 19.58 -14.12 11.23
N GLU A 124 19.87 -14.92 10.20
CA GLU A 124 20.81 -16.04 10.28
C GLU A 124 22.22 -15.56 10.63
N GLU A 125 22.71 -14.52 9.94
CA GLU A 125 24.01 -13.89 10.22
C GLU A 125 24.05 -13.32 11.66
N SER A 126 22.99 -12.67 12.10
CA SER A 126 22.88 -12.14 13.47
C SER A 126 22.83 -13.25 14.54
N ALA A 127 22.10 -14.34 14.27
CA ALA A 127 22.01 -15.49 15.17
C ALA A 127 23.36 -16.22 15.29
N GLU A 128 24.08 -16.37 14.19
CA GLU A 128 25.42 -16.97 14.20
C GLU A 128 26.43 -16.10 14.96
N LEU A 129 26.41 -14.78 14.74
CA LEU A 129 27.22 -13.83 15.51
C LEU A 129 26.90 -13.88 17.01
N SER A 130 25.61 -13.89 17.37
CA SER A 130 25.16 -13.98 18.76
C SER A 130 25.61 -15.28 19.43
N LYS A 131 25.55 -16.41 18.70
CA LYS A 131 26.05 -17.70 19.20
C LYS A 131 27.56 -17.65 19.49
N SER A 132 28.35 -17.11 18.57
CA SER A 132 29.80 -16.93 18.77
C SER A 132 30.10 -15.97 19.94
N GLU A 133 29.30 -14.92 20.12
CA GLU A 133 29.45 -14.00 21.25
C GLU A 133 29.14 -14.69 22.59
N ILE A 134 28.08 -15.50 22.65
CA ILE A 134 27.74 -16.29 23.84
C ILE A 134 28.86 -17.28 24.17
N GLU A 135 29.43 -17.96 23.18
CA GLU A 135 30.53 -18.90 23.39
C GLU A 135 31.79 -18.22 23.96
N LYS A 136 32.14 -17.04 23.45
CA LYS A 136 33.25 -16.23 23.99
C LYS A 136 32.94 -15.74 25.40
N ASN A 137 31.71 -15.28 25.65
CA ASN A 137 31.31 -14.84 26.98
C ASN A 137 31.37 -15.99 27.99
N GLU A 138 30.90 -17.18 27.62
CA GLU A 138 31.00 -18.39 28.46
C GLU A 138 32.45 -18.72 28.79
N GLN A 139 33.36 -18.62 27.82
CA GLN A 139 34.79 -18.83 28.05
C GLN A 139 35.36 -17.81 29.04
N THR A 140 35.03 -16.52 28.89
CA THR A 140 35.50 -15.48 29.82
C THR A 140 34.95 -15.65 31.23
N VAL A 141 33.69 -16.10 31.37
CA VAL A 141 33.10 -16.44 32.67
C VAL A 141 33.82 -17.63 33.29
N SER A 142 34.08 -18.69 32.51
CA SER A 142 34.81 -19.87 32.98
C SER A 142 36.25 -19.53 33.42
N ASP A 143 36.95 -18.70 32.66
CA ASP A 143 38.30 -18.21 33.01
C ASP A 143 38.27 -17.38 34.31
N PHE A 144 37.24 -16.55 34.49
CA PHE A 144 37.04 -15.75 35.69
C PHE A 144 36.71 -16.61 36.93
N GLU A 145 35.84 -17.61 36.79
CA GLU A 145 35.56 -18.58 37.86
C GLU A 145 36.84 -19.33 38.27
N GLY A 146 37.62 -19.79 37.30
CA GLY A 146 38.91 -20.43 37.54
C GLY A 146 39.93 -19.49 38.19
N GLN A 147 39.88 -18.18 37.93
CA GLN A 147 40.70 -17.19 38.63
C GLN A 147 40.23 -16.99 40.07
N ILE A 148 38.92 -16.89 40.31
CA ILE A 148 38.35 -16.76 41.66
C ILE A 148 38.70 -17.97 42.53
N ASP A 149 38.57 -19.19 42.00
CA ASP A 149 38.89 -20.40 42.76
C ASP A 149 40.37 -20.47 43.12
N ARG A 150 41.26 -20.05 42.22
CA ARG A 150 42.69 -19.89 42.50
C ARG A 150 42.94 -18.81 43.55
N ASP A 151 42.38 -17.62 43.40
CA ASP A 151 42.53 -16.51 44.34
C ASP A 151 41.98 -16.82 45.74
N ARG A 152 40.90 -17.62 45.81
CA ARG A 152 40.32 -18.11 47.07
C ARG A 152 41.25 -19.11 47.75
N ASN A 153 41.83 -20.05 46.99
CA ASN A 153 42.81 -21.01 47.49
C ASN A 153 44.13 -20.34 47.92
N GLU A 154 44.51 -19.25 47.26
CA GLU A 154 45.71 -18.47 47.58
C GLU A 154 45.48 -17.40 48.68
N GLY A 155 44.23 -17.24 49.16
CA GLY A 155 43.88 -16.27 50.20
C GLY A 155 44.05 -14.80 49.77
N LEU A 156 44.10 -14.53 48.47
CA LEU A 156 44.27 -13.18 47.89
C LEU A 156 43.02 -12.30 48.12
N PHE A 157 41.83 -12.91 48.18
CA PHE A 157 40.56 -12.21 48.43
C PHE A 157 40.57 -11.42 49.75
N PHE A 158 41.25 -11.92 50.78
CA PHE A 158 41.34 -11.26 52.10
C PHE A 158 42.47 -10.23 52.18
N LYS A 159 43.45 -10.23 51.25
CA LYS A 159 44.48 -9.18 51.21
C LYS A 159 43.89 -7.84 50.78
N ASN A 160 42.92 -7.84 49.88
CA ASN A 160 42.21 -6.63 49.42
C ASN A 160 41.18 -6.10 50.43
N LEU A 161 40.76 -6.92 51.41
CA LEU A 161 39.84 -6.53 52.49
C LEU A 161 40.55 -6.06 53.77
N ARG A 162 41.89 -6.07 53.81
CA ARG A 162 42.61 -5.41 54.91
C ARG A 162 42.27 -3.91 54.89
N PRO A 163 42.13 -3.27 56.07
CA PRO A 163 41.85 -1.84 56.14
C PRO A 163 42.89 -1.08 55.31
N LYS A 164 42.42 -0.43 54.25
CA LYS A 164 43.26 0.37 53.36
C LYS A 164 43.95 1.47 54.16
N THR A 165 45.24 1.65 53.90
CA THR A 165 46.01 2.75 54.47
C THR A 165 45.39 4.11 54.09
N PRO A 166 45.43 5.13 54.97
CA PRO A 166 44.69 6.40 54.81
C PRO A 166 44.88 7.11 53.46
N ILE A 167 46.02 6.88 52.79
CA ILE A 167 46.37 7.43 51.48
C ILE A 167 45.43 6.97 50.35
N GLU A 168 44.87 5.75 50.42
CA GLU A 168 43.96 5.24 49.39
C GLU A 168 42.52 5.70 49.56
N VAL A 169 42.13 6.08 50.79
CA VAL A 169 40.81 6.63 51.09
C VAL A 169 40.68 8.05 50.55
N GLU A 170 41.75 8.84 50.60
CA GLU A 170 41.81 10.17 50.00
C GLU A 170 41.74 10.12 48.47
N LYS A 171 42.48 9.21 47.83
CA LYS A 171 42.40 8.99 46.37
C LYS A 171 41.00 8.55 45.92
N ALA A 172 40.34 7.66 46.68
CA ALA A 172 38.97 7.25 46.38
C ALA A 172 37.95 8.39 46.54
N LYS A 173 38.13 9.28 47.53
CA LYS A 173 37.31 10.48 47.69
C LYS A 173 37.51 11.49 46.55
N GLU A 174 38.75 11.67 46.09
CA GLU A 174 39.06 12.52 44.93
C GLU A 174 38.44 11.98 43.63
N GLU A 175 38.45 10.66 43.43
CA GLU A 175 37.82 10.03 42.26
C GLU A 175 36.29 10.13 42.32
N ALA A 176 35.69 9.94 43.49
CA ALA A 176 34.25 10.16 43.69
C ALA A 176 33.84 11.62 43.41
N GLU A 177 34.67 12.59 43.81
CA GLU A 177 34.45 14.00 43.46
C GLU A 177 34.60 14.27 41.96
N LYS A 178 35.57 13.66 41.29
CA LYS A 178 35.74 13.78 39.82
C LYS A 178 34.53 13.22 39.09
N ILE A 179 34.02 12.06 39.51
CA ILE A 179 32.80 11.47 38.96
C ILE A 179 31.60 12.38 39.19
N ARG A 180 31.41 12.91 40.40
CA ARG A 180 30.34 13.87 40.71
C ARG A 180 30.44 15.13 39.84
N LYS A 181 31.63 15.70 39.65
CA LYS A 181 31.87 16.88 38.78
C LYS A 181 31.58 16.57 37.31
N LEU A 182 31.90 15.36 36.83
CA LEU A 182 31.57 14.92 35.47
C LEU A 182 30.07 14.72 35.28
N THR A 183 29.37 14.15 36.28
CA THR A 183 27.91 13.99 36.26
C THR A 183 27.20 15.35 36.20
N ILE A 184 27.65 16.34 36.97
CA ILE A 184 27.10 17.71 36.95
C ILE A 184 27.34 18.39 35.58
N LYS A 185 28.54 18.24 35.00
CA LYS A 185 28.84 18.79 33.65
C LYS A 185 28.02 18.12 32.55
N LYS A 186 27.66 16.83 32.71
CA LYS A 186 26.88 16.06 31.74
C LYS A 186 25.36 16.27 31.90
N ALA A 187 24.89 16.54 33.11
CA ALA A 187 23.47 16.77 33.43
C ALA A 187 22.96 18.17 33.03
N GLY A 188 23.84 19.18 32.99
CA GLY A 188 23.48 20.57 32.67
C GLY A 188 23.68 20.99 31.20
N SER A 189 23.45 20.07 30.26
CA SER A 189 23.76 20.29 28.84
C SER A 189 22.70 21.15 28.15
N ALA A 190 23.08 22.34 27.67
CA ALA A 190 22.20 23.26 26.93
C ALA A 190 21.50 22.61 25.71
N THR A 191 22.13 21.58 25.13
CA THR A 191 21.56 20.77 24.04
C THR A 191 20.34 19.96 24.47
N ARG A 192 20.29 19.40 25.68
CA ARG A 192 19.12 18.64 26.17
C ARG A 192 17.91 19.56 26.38
N ARG A 193 18.14 20.73 26.99
CA ARG A 193 17.12 21.77 27.16
C ARG A 193 16.52 22.20 25.82
N ASN A 194 17.36 22.37 24.80
CA ASN A 194 16.90 22.76 23.48
C ASN A 194 16.03 21.68 22.81
N ILE A 195 16.32 20.40 23.06
CA ILE A 195 15.50 19.27 22.60
C ILE A 195 14.13 19.27 23.29
N TYR A 196 14.06 19.44 24.62
CA TYR A 196 12.77 19.53 25.31
C TYR A 196 11.93 20.74 24.84
N LEU A 197 12.57 21.90 24.62
CA LEU A 197 11.89 23.07 24.08
C LEU A 197 11.35 22.84 22.66
N ALA A 198 12.11 22.15 21.80
CA ALA A 198 11.66 21.76 20.47
C ALA A 198 10.47 20.78 20.53
N LEU A 199 10.51 19.77 21.42
CA LEU A 199 9.43 18.82 21.62
C LEU A 199 8.17 19.48 22.18
N ILE A 200 8.31 20.40 23.13
CA ILE A 200 7.20 21.20 23.65
C ILE A 200 6.58 22.03 22.52
N GLY A 201 7.40 22.67 21.68
CA GLY A 201 6.93 23.41 20.51
C GLY A 201 6.13 22.54 19.52
N LEU A 202 6.64 21.34 19.22
CA LEU A 202 5.96 20.37 18.37
C LEU A 202 4.59 19.95 18.93
N VAL A 203 4.52 19.67 20.24
CA VAL A 203 3.27 19.26 20.90
C VAL A 203 2.25 20.40 20.92
N VAL A 204 2.68 21.65 21.14
CA VAL A 204 1.79 22.82 21.11
C VAL A 204 1.19 23.03 19.71
N ILE A 205 1.99 22.86 18.64
CA ILE A 205 1.50 22.92 17.26
C ILE A 205 0.46 21.82 17.01
N GLY A 206 0.74 20.59 17.46
CA GLY A 206 -0.18 19.47 17.34
C GLY A 206 -1.50 19.66 18.12
N ILE A 207 -1.49 20.40 19.23
CA ILE A 207 -2.72 20.75 19.97
C ILE A 207 -3.55 21.77 19.19
N ILE A 208 -2.92 22.77 18.56
CA ILE A 208 -3.63 23.78 17.74
C ILE A 208 -4.32 23.10 16.56
N GLU A 209 -3.62 22.21 15.86
CA GLU A 209 -4.14 21.43 14.73
C GLU A 209 -5.26 20.47 15.17
N ALA A 210 -5.09 19.76 16.29
CA ALA A 210 -6.12 18.87 16.82
C ALA A 210 -7.35 19.61 17.39
N SER A 211 -7.23 20.92 17.68
CA SER A 211 -8.32 21.73 18.21
C SER A 211 -9.25 22.28 17.12
N THR A 212 -8.84 22.28 15.86
CA THR A 212 -9.71 22.70 14.73
C THR A 212 -10.71 21.62 14.33
N ASP A 213 -10.43 20.35 14.65
CA ASP A 213 -11.30 19.22 14.34
C ASP A 213 -12.13 18.80 15.57
N THR A 214 -13.46 18.92 15.46
CA THR A 214 -14.42 18.68 16.56
C THR A 214 -14.48 17.24 17.07
N SER A 215 -13.82 16.29 16.39
CA SER A 215 -13.81 14.86 16.75
C SER A 215 -12.58 14.40 17.56
N ASP A 216 -11.62 15.30 17.84
CA ASP A 216 -10.29 14.93 18.36
C ASP A 216 -10.03 15.28 19.83
N LEU A 217 -11.06 15.48 20.65
CA LEU A 217 -10.93 15.76 22.10
C LEU A 217 -10.07 14.73 22.84
N ARG A 218 -10.10 13.45 22.41
CA ARG A 218 -9.25 12.39 22.97
C ARG A 218 -7.77 12.59 22.59
N LYS A 219 -7.46 13.04 21.38
CA LYS A 219 -6.09 13.34 20.95
C LYS A 219 -5.55 14.58 21.66
N VAL A 220 -6.39 15.61 21.82
CA VAL A 220 -6.06 16.81 22.60
C VAL A 220 -5.77 16.44 24.06
N ALA A 221 -6.55 15.56 24.68
CA ALA A 221 -6.31 15.08 26.04
C ALA A 221 -4.97 14.31 26.17
N VAL A 222 -4.65 13.44 25.21
CA VAL A 222 -3.38 12.70 25.18
C VAL A 222 -2.19 13.64 24.99
N LEU A 223 -2.27 14.59 24.05
CA LEU A 223 -1.23 15.60 23.83
C LEU A 223 -1.07 16.52 25.05
N GLY A 224 -2.15 16.86 25.73
CA GLY A 224 -2.13 17.60 27.00
C GLY A 224 -1.37 16.86 28.11
N MET A 225 -1.61 15.56 28.27
CA MET A 225 -0.86 14.73 29.25
C MET A 225 0.63 14.66 28.92
N ILE A 226 0.98 14.53 27.63
CA ILE A 226 2.38 14.52 27.17
C ILE A 226 3.05 15.88 27.44
N LEU A 227 2.34 16.99 27.20
CA LEU A 227 2.82 18.34 27.46
C LEU A 227 3.15 18.56 28.95
N VAL A 228 2.27 18.11 29.84
CA VAL A 228 2.50 18.19 31.29
C VAL A 228 3.75 17.40 31.70
N GLY A 229 3.94 16.21 31.12
CA GLY A 229 5.14 15.39 31.34
C GLY A 229 6.43 16.09 30.91
N LEU A 230 6.44 16.70 29.72
CA LEU A 230 7.60 17.43 29.19
C LEU A 230 7.93 18.69 30.00
N ILE A 231 6.91 19.43 30.45
CA ILE A 231 7.11 20.60 31.33
C ILE A 231 7.68 20.16 32.69
N SER A 232 7.21 19.04 33.24
CA SER A 232 7.76 18.49 34.49
C SER A 232 9.24 18.11 34.35
N GLN A 233 9.63 17.48 33.24
CA GLN A 233 11.03 17.18 32.93
C GLN A 233 11.88 18.46 32.80
N LEU A 234 11.34 19.50 32.14
CA LEU A 234 12.02 20.78 31.99
C LEU A 234 12.26 21.47 33.35
N ILE A 235 11.26 21.47 34.24
CA ILE A 235 11.37 22.04 35.59
C ILE A 235 12.36 21.24 36.45
N TYR A 236 12.34 19.91 36.36
CA TYR A 236 13.29 19.06 37.08
C TYR A 236 14.74 19.37 36.67
N GLU A 237 15.02 19.50 35.37
CA GLU A 237 16.35 19.88 34.89
C GLU A 237 16.75 21.30 35.32
N GLN A 238 15.83 22.26 35.31
CA GLN A 238 16.08 23.61 35.81
C GLN A 238 16.40 23.64 37.31
N ASN A 239 15.67 22.87 38.12
CA ASN A 239 15.91 22.78 39.55
C ASN A 239 17.28 22.15 39.85
N MET A 240 17.64 21.05 39.18
CA MET A 240 18.97 20.43 39.28
C MET A 240 20.10 21.39 38.88
N LEU A 241 19.90 22.16 37.81
CA LEU A 241 20.84 23.20 37.39
C LEU A 241 21.00 24.31 38.45
N SER A 242 19.89 24.77 39.02
CA SER A 242 19.90 25.81 40.06
C SER A 242 20.60 25.34 41.35
N GLU A 243 20.41 24.08 41.73
CA GLU A 243 21.06 23.46 42.88
C GLU A 243 22.58 23.32 42.64
N ALA A 244 22.97 22.94 41.42
CA ALA A 244 24.37 22.90 41.00
C ALA A 244 25.02 24.31 40.98
N GLU A 245 24.27 25.35 40.59
CA GLU A 245 24.76 26.74 40.60
C GLU A 245 24.89 27.31 42.01
N ARG A 246 23.93 27.06 42.90
CA ARG A 246 23.99 27.43 44.33
C ARG A 246 25.18 26.80 45.03
N THR A 247 25.45 25.52 44.75
CA THR A 247 26.60 24.80 45.34
C THR A 247 27.94 25.39 44.85
N LYS A 248 28.03 25.83 43.59
CA LYS A 248 29.23 26.52 43.08
C LYS A 248 29.44 27.88 43.76
N GLN A 249 28.37 28.65 43.97
CA GLN A 249 28.46 29.96 44.63
C GLN A 249 28.87 29.83 46.11
N GLN A 250 28.36 28.82 46.83
CA GLN A 250 28.74 28.55 48.22
C GLN A 250 30.23 28.17 48.34
N ASN A 251 30.72 27.28 47.46
CA ASN A 251 32.14 26.89 47.42
C ASN A 251 33.09 28.03 46.99
N THR A 252 32.58 29.07 46.32
CA THR A 252 33.39 30.24 45.90
C THR A 252 33.46 31.29 47.00
N LYS A 253 32.43 31.39 47.86
CA LYS A 253 32.44 32.25 49.05
C LYS A 253 33.36 31.71 50.16
N GLU A 254 33.33 30.40 50.42
CA GLU A 254 34.22 29.75 51.40
C GLU A 254 35.71 29.75 51.01
N LYS A 255 36.04 30.08 49.76
CA LYS A 255 37.42 30.16 49.26
C LYS A 255 38.04 31.56 49.33
N ASN A 256 37.22 32.57 49.67
CA ASN A 256 37.61 33.98 49.72
C ASN A 256 37.57 34.56 51.16
N GLU A 257 37.35 33.72 52.16
CA GLU A 257 37.63 33.95 53.60
C GLU A 257 38.89 33.17 54.00
#